data_AF-A0A211YT51-F1
#
_entry.id   AF-A0A211YT51-F1
#
_cell.length_a   1.000
_cell.length_b   1.000
_cell.length_c   1.000
_cell.angle_alpha   90.00
_cell.angle_beta   90.00
_cell.angle_gamma   90.00
#
_symmetry.space_group_name_H-M   'P 1'
#
loop_
_entity.id
_entity.type
_entity.pdbx_description
1 polymer ?
#
loop_
_entity_poly.entity_id
_entity_poly.type
_entity_poly.pdbx_seq_one_letter_code
_entity_poly.pdbx_strand_id
1 'polypeptide(L)'
;MVETTPAPAAVARLCREFGLPADTGQWLATADAALEQLGYAPADDGEAAPVPDQAVIRRRLRVIMALGAAIQAGTEDEAECDRRFFAMAEQMDRPDLVEIADGFPAAEAVARLCPVFGLPPEEAERWVEASDQYLARLDLPPVKDRPEPPDTG
;
A
#
# COMPACT_ATOMS: atom_id res chain seq x y z
N MET A 1 2.45 -1.25 14.15
CA MET A 1 3.21 -0.26 14.94
C MET A 1 4.61 -0.84 15.08
N VAL A 2 5.57 -0.42 14.26
CA VAL A 2 6.96 -0.88 14.41
C VAL A 2 7.47 -0.29 15.72
N GLU A 3 7.79 -1.15 16.69
CA GLU A 3 8.41 -0.70 17.94
C GLU A 3 9.81 -0.19 17.63
N THR A 4 9.95 1.14 17.54
CA THR A 4 11.21 1.85 17.31
C THR A 4 12.07 1.91 18.57
N THR A 5 12.31 0.76 19.19
CA THR A 5 13.28 0.71 20.29
C THR A 5 14.67 0.93 19.67
N PRO A 6 15.43 1.95 20.10
CA PRO A 6 16.75 2.22 19.52
C PRO A 6 17.67 1.01 19.75
N ALA A 7 18.41 0.60 18.72
CA ALA A 7 19.34 -0.53 18.73
C ALA A 7 20.21 -0.63 20.00
N PRO A 8 20.82 0.45 20.54
CA PRO A 8 21.59 0.38 21.78
C PRO A 8 20.76 -0.03 23.01
N ALA A 9 19.49 0.40 23.10
CA ALA A 9 18.61 0.03 24.21
C ALA A 9 18.18 -1.44 24.12
N ALA A 10 17.94 -1.95 22.91
CA ALA A 10 17.63 -3.35 22.67
C ALA A 10 18.81 -4.27 23.04
N VAL A 11 20.03 -3.91 22.60
CA VAL A 11 21.25 -4.67 22.90
C VAL A 11 21.57 -4.63 24.40
N ALA A 12 21.46 -3.48 25.07
CA ALA A 12 21.69 -3.38 26.51
C ALA A 12 20.71 -4.26 27.33
N ARG A 13 19.45 -4.35 26.90
CA ARG A 13 18.46 -5.25 27.50
C ARG A 13 18.84 -6.71 27.31
N LEU A 14 19.24 -7.10 26.10
CA LEU A 14 19.68 -8.47 25.81
C LEU A 14 20.94 -8.85 26.59
N CYS A 15 21.94 -7.98 26.67
CA CYS A 15 23.13 -8.24 27.48
C CYS A 15 22.80 -8.50 28.95
N ARG A 16 21.84 -7.75 29.52
CA ARG A 16 21.36 -7.95 30.89
C ARG A 16 20.58 -9.26 31.05
N GLU A 17 19.79 -9.64 30.05
CA GLU A 17 18.99 -10.88 30.07
C GLU A 17 19.87 -12.14 29.99
N PHE A 18 20.92 -12.11 29.16
CA PHE A 18 21.79 -13.25 28.91
C PHE A 18 23.11 -13.23 29.71
N GLY A 19 23.31 -12.23 30.59
CA GLY A 19 24.51 -12.11 31.42
C GLY A 19 25.79 -11.83 30.64
N LEU A 20 25.67 -11.22 29.46
CA LEU A 20 26.79 -10.91 28.56
C LEU A 20 27.43 -9.56 28.93
N PRO A 21 28.72 -9.35 28.60
CA PRO A 21 29.39 -8.08 28.87
C PRO A 21 28.64 -6.91 28.22
N ALA A 22 28.36 -5.88 29.00
CA ALA A 22 27.57 -4.71 28.61
C ALA A 22 28.34 -3.70 27.74
N ASP A 23 29.28 -4.17 26.93
CA ASP A 23 30.00 -3.37 25.93
C ASP A 23 29.15 -3.25 24.66
N THR A 24 27.99 -2.61 24.81
CA THR A 24 26.99 -2.43 23.76
C THR A 24 27.58 -1.84 22.47
N GLY A 25 28.55 -0.92 22.59
CA GLY A 25 29.24 -0.35 21.43
C GLY A 25 30.08 -1.37 20.65
N GLN A 26 30.76 -2.29 21.34
CA GLN A 26 31.56 -3.33 20.67
C GLN A 26 30.68 -4.40 20.03
N TRP A 27 29.57 -4.76 20.68
CA TRP A 27 28.59 -5.69 20.12
C TRP A 27 27.93 -5.15 18.85
N LEU A 28 27.54 -3.87 18.85
CA LEU A 28 27.01 -3.21 17.67
C LEU A 28 28.04 -3.15 16.54
N ALA A 29 29.28 -2.73 16.84
CA ALA A 29 30.35 -2.69 15.83
C ALA A 29 30.65 -4.08 15.24
N THR A 30 30.55 -5.14 16.04
CA THR A 30 30.73 -6.51 15.57
C THR A 30 29.56 -6.97 14.70
N ALA A 31 28.33 -6.58 15.07
CA ALA A 31 27.13 -6.86 14.28
C ALA A 31 27.16 -6.13 12.94
N ASP A 32 27.53 -4.85 12.93
CA ASP A 32 27.68 -4.05 11.70
C ASP A 32 28.74 -4.67 10.79
N ALA A 33 29.93 -4.99 11.31
CA ALA A 33 30.99 -5.64 10.53
C ALA A 33 30.60 -7.04 10.00
N ALA A 34 29.75 -7.76 10.72
CA ALA A 34 29.22 -9.05 10.27
C ALA A 34 28.17 -8.87 9.16
N LEU A 35 27.30 -7.86 9.28
CA LEU A 35 26.32 -7.51 8.25
C LEU A 35 27.01 -7.02 6.98
N GLU A 36 28.06 -6.20 7.09
CA GLU A 36 28.90 -5.79 5.95
C GLU A 36 29.53 -6.99 5.24
N GLN A 37 30.08 -7.95 5.99
CA GLN A 37 30.63 -9.19 5.41
C GLN A 37 29.58 -10.07 4.74
N LEU A 38 28.33 -10.00 5.18
CA LEU A 38 27.19 -10.69 4.58
C LEU A 38 26.56 -9.90 3.41
N GLY A 39 27.11 -8.74 3.05
CA GLY A 39 26.58 -7.87 1.99
C GLY A 39 25.38 -7.01 2.41
N TYR A 40 25.04 -6.99 3.70
CA TYR A 40 24.06 -6.11 4.33
C TYR A 40 24.75 -4.87 4.92
N ALA A 41 25.66 -4.24 4.17
CA ALA A 41 26.04 -2.88 4.52
C ALA A 41 24.76 -2.03 4.58
N PRO A 42 24.58 -1.13 5.56
CA PRO A 42 23.53 -0.13 5.43
C PRO A 42 23.77 0.50 4.07
N ALA A 43 22.78 0.41 3.18
CA ALA A 43 22.86 1.14 1.93
C ALA A 43 23.25 2.56 2.32
N ASP A 44 24.38 3.03 1.80
CA ASP A 44 24.63 4.46 1.66
C ASP A 44 23.27 5.05 1.29
N ASP A 45 22.75 6.00 2.09
CA ASP A 45 21.46 6.67 1.88
C ASP A 45 21.50 7.33 0.50
N GLY A 46 21.40 6.50 -0.53
CA GLY A 46 21.22 6.83 -1.92
C GLY A 46 19.80 7.28 -1.96
N GLU A 47 19.63 8.55 -1.60
CA GLU A 47 18.47 9.39 -1.77
C GLU A 47 17.21 8.53 -1.78
N ALA A 48 16.71 8.18 -0.58
CA ALA A 48 15.42 7.53 -0.44
C ALA A 48 14.46 8.24 -1.39
N ALA A 49 14.11 7.57 -2.50
CA ALA A 49 13.38 8.20 -3.58
C ALA A 49 12.19 8.93 -2.94
N PRO A 50 11.93 10.21 -3.30
CA PRO A 50 10.99 11.03 -2.56
C PRO A 50 9.71 10.23 -2.38
N VAL A 51 9.41 9.91 -1.12
CA VAL A 51 8.23 9.09 -0.80
C VAL A 51 7.05 9.83 -1.43
N PRO A 52 6.33 9.20 -2.39
CA PRO A 52 5.32 9.92 -3.14
C PRO A 52 4.32 10.52 -2.17
N ASP A 53 3.95 11.78 -2.42
CA ASP A 53 2.99 12.50 -1.59
C ASP A 53 1.76 11.63 -1.36
N GLN A 54 1.24 11.57 -0.13
CA GLN A 54 0.10 10.71 0.20
C GLN A 54 -1.11 10.98 -0.71
N ALA A 55 -1.26 12.21 -1.22
CA ALA A 55 -2.29 12.54 -2.19
C ALA A 55 -2.08 11.83 -3.54
N VAL A 56 -0.83 11.67 -3.98
CA VAL A 56 -0.47 10.95 -5.22
C VAL A 56 -0.76 9.46 -5.04
N ILE A 57 -0.34 8.86 -3.93
CA ILE A 57 -0.62 7.44 -3.62
C ILE A 57 -2.15 7.21 -3.58
N ARG A 58 -2.90 8.06 -2.88
CA ARG A 58 -4.36 7.94 -2.76
C ARG A 58 -5.06 8.12 -4.11
N ARG A 59 -4.58 9.03 -4.95
CA ARG A 59 -5.11 9.24 -6.30
C ARG A 59 -4.84 8.05 -7.20
N ARG A 60 -3.63 7.50 -7.20
CA ARG A 60 -3.30 6.30 -7.98
C ARG A 60 -4.19 5.12 -7.55
N LEU A 61 -4.37 4.93 -6.25
CA LEU A 61 -5.29 3.93 -5.73
C LEU A 61 -6.74 4.17 -6.20
N ARG A 62 -7.24 5.41 -6.18
CA ARG A 62 -8.57 5.76 -6.72
C ARG A 62 -8.71 5.36 -8.18
N VAL A 63 -7.69 5.60 -9.00
CA VAL A 63 -7.67 5.25 -10.43
C VAL A 63 -7.69 3.73 -10.62
N ILE A 64 -6.86 2.98 -9.90
CA ILE A 64 -6.81 1.51 -9.97
C ILE A 64 -8.17 0.91 -9.59
N MET A 65 -8.76 1.38 -8.49
CA MET A 65 -10.07 0.89 -8.03
C MET A 65 -11.20 1.24 -9.01
N ALA A 66 -11.13 2.40 -9.67
CA ALA A 66 -12.10 2.79 -10.69
C ALA A 66 -12.01 1.91 -11.95
N LEU A 67 -10.79 1.60 -12.40
CA LEU A 67 -10.60 0.63 -13.48
C LEU A 67 -11.13 -0.76 -13.09
N GLY A 68 -10.96 -1.16 -11.83
CA GLY A 68 -11.55 -2.39 -11.31
C GLY A 68 -13.09 -2.38 -11.33
N ALA A 69 -13.71 -1.26 -10.96
CA ALA A 69 -15.17 -1.11 -11.05
C ALA A 69 -15.67 -1.22 -12.49
N ALA A 70 -14.94 -0.66 -13.45
CA ALA A 70 -15.26 -0.77 -14.88
C ALA A 70 -15.14 -2.21 -15.40
N ILE A 71 -14.10 -2.95 -14.97
CA ILE A 71 -13.93 -4.38 -15.27
C ILE A 71 -15.10 -5.18 -14.70
N GLN A 72 -15.45 -4.95 -13.44
CA GLN A 72 -16.55 -5.64 -12.77
C GLN A 72 -17.91 -5.36 -13.44
N ALA A 73 -18.14 -4.13 -13.90
CA ALA A 73 -19.37 -3.78 -14.62
C ALA A 73 -19.49 -4.48 -15.98
N GLY A 74 -18.36 -4.77 -16.64
CA GLY A 74 -18.30 -5.43 -17.94
C GLY A 74 -18.12 -6.95 -17.91
N THR A 75 -18.09 -7.56 -16.73
CA THR A 75 -17.79 -8.99 -16.58
C THR A 75 -18.72 -9.64 -15.56
N GLU A 76 -19.51 -10.61 -16.02
CA GLU A 76 -20.47 -11.36 -15.17
C GLU A 76 -19.79 -12.45 -14.34
N ASP A 77 -18.70 -13.04 -14.85
CA ASP A 77 -17.94 -14.10 -14.18
C ASP A 77 -16.91 -13.52 -13.20
N GLU A 78 -17.04 -13.86 -11.92
CA GLU A 78 -16.17 -13.35 -10.86
C GLU A 78 -14.69 -13.74 -11.08
N ALA A 79 -14.42 -14.96 -11.56
CA ALA A 79 -13.05 -15.41 -11.81
C ALA A 79 -12.41 -14.73 -13.05
N GLU A 80 -13.20 -14.38 -14.06
CA GLU A 80 -12.75 -13.53 -15.17
C GLU A 80 -12.53 -12.09 -14.72
N CYS A 81 -13.40 -11.55 -13.87
CA CYS A 81 -13.26 -10.22 -13.29
C CYS A 81 -11.95 -10.11 -12.50
N ASP A 82 -11.68 -11.07 -11.61
CA ASP A 82 -10.45 -11.13 -10.83
C ASP A 82 -9.21 -11.22 -11.74
N ARG A 83 -9.22 -12.13 -12.73
CA ARG A 83 -8.12 -12.27 -13.69
C ARG A 83 -7.83 -10.97 -14.43
N ARG A 84 -8.87 -10.28 -14.90
CA ARG A 84 -8.74 -8.98 -15.59
C ARG A 84 -8.25 -7.89 -14.64
N PHE A 85 -8.74 -7.86 -13.41
CA PHE A 85 -8.32 -6.91 -12.40
C PHE A 85 -6.84 -7.07 -12.05
N PHE A 86 -6.38 -8.29 -11.75
CA PHE A 86 -4.96 -8.53 -11.44
C PHE A 86 -4.06 -8.22 -12.64
N ALA A 87 -4.45 -8.61 -13.86
CA ALA A 87 -3.68 -8.29 -15.06
C ALA A 87 -3.61 -6.77 -15.35
N MET A 88 -4.65 -6.02 -15.00
CA MET A 88 -4.64 -4.55 -15.06
C MET A 88 -3.74 -3.97 -13.98
N ALA A 89 -3.87 -4.44 -12.73
CA ALA A 89 -3.08 -3.97 -11.59
C ALA A 89 -1.58 -4.19 -11.79
N GLU A 90 -1.17 -5.34 -12.32
CA GLU A 90 0.25 -5.63 -12.65
C GLU A 90 0.81 -4.67 -13.72
N GLN A 91 -0.03 -4.19 -14.63
CA GLN A 91 0.40 -3.23 -15.66
C GLN A 91 0.49 -1.79 -15.12
N MET A 92 -0.21 -1.47 -14.02
CA MET A 92 -0.26 -0.12 -13.47
C MET A 92 1.07 0.38 -12.88
N ASP A 93 2.08 -0.49 -12.73
CA ASP A 93 3.45 -0.09 -12.38
C ASP A 93 4.29 0.38 -13.58
N ARG A 94 3.76 0.27 -14.81
CA ARG A 94 4.45 0.79 -16.00
C ARG A 94 4.54 2.31 -15.96
N PRO A 95 5.71 2.91 -16.32
CA PRO A 95 5.94 4.34 -16.20
C PRO A 95 4.90 5.16 -16.96
N ASP A 96 4.57 4.77 -18.19
CA ASP A 96 3.58 5.49 -19.01
C ASP A 96 2.20 5.55 -18.35
N LEU A 97 1.78 4.50 -17.63
CA LEU A 97 0.47 4.43 -16.98
C LEU A 97 0.48 5.17 -15.64
N VAL A 98 1.59 5.09 -14.91
CA VAL A 98 1.84 5.86 -13.69
C VAL A 98 1.79 7.36 -13.98
N GLU A 99 2.46 7.82 -15.04
CA GLU A 99 2.45 9.22 -15.44
C GLU A 99 1.03 9.72 -15.74
N ILE A 100 0.19 8.87 -16.36
CA ILE A 100 -1.22 9.20 -16.59
C ILE A 100 -2.00 9.26 -15.27
N ALA A 101 -1.85 8.25 -14.40
CA ALA A 101 -2.56 8.16 -13.12
C ALA A 101 -2.22 9.33 -12.17
N ASP A 102 -0.95 9.72 -12.13
CA ASP A 102 -0.44 10.77 -11.26
C ASP A 102 -0.53 12.17 -11.91
N GLY A 103 -0.59 12.23 -13.24
CA GLY A 103 -0.63 13.47 -14.02
C GLY A 103 -2.03 14.06 -14.22
N PHE A 104 -3.08 13.22 -14.38
CA PHE A 104 -4.47 13.70 -14.61
C PHE A 104 -5.47 13.45 -13.47
N PRO A 105 -6.44 14.34 -13.21
CA PRO A 105 -7.50 14.10 -12.23
C PRO A 105 -8.10 12.70 -12.38
N ALA A 106 -8.53 12.06 -11.29
CA ALA A 106 -8.85 10.62 -11.31
C ALA A 106 -9.79 10.21 -12.46
N ALA A 107 -10.86 10.96 -12.73
CA ALA A 107 -11.79 10.67 -13.83
C ALA A 107 -11.11 10.80 -15.21
N GLU A 108 -10.27 11.81 -15.36
CA GLU A 108 -9.54 12.06 -16.59
C GLU A 108 -8.44 11.02 -16.85
N ALA A 109 -7.77 10.55 -15.79
CA ALA A 109 -6.83 9.44 -15.84
C ALA A 109 -7.53 8.12 -16.21
N VAL A 110 -8.67 7.83 -15.59
CA VAL A 110 -9.48 6.63 -15.89
C VAL A 110 -9.94 6.66 -17.35
N ALA A 111 -10.46 7.79 -17.85
CA ALA A 111 -10.88 7.91 -19.25
C ALA A 111 -9.72 7.65 -20.25
N ARG A 112 -8.49 8.04 -19.90
CA ARG A 112 -7.29 7.79 -20.72
C ARG A 112 -6.80 6.34 -20.63
N LEU A 113 -6.97 5.69 -19.48
CA LEU A 113 -6.51 4.32 -19.24
C LEU A 113 -7.53 3.28 -19.71
N CYS A 114 -8.82 3.59 -19.71
CA CYS A 114 -9.89 2.69 -20.17
C CYS A 114 -9.60 2.06 -21.55
N PRO A 115 -9.23 2.81 -22.60
CA PRO A 115 -8.91 2.24 -23.91
C PRO A 115 -7.73 1.26 -23.90
N VAL A 116 -6.75 1.46 -23.01
CA VAL A 116 -5.58 0.57 -22.86
C VAL A 116 -6.01 -0.81 -22.38
N PHE A 117 -7.04 -0.87 -21.56
CA PHE A 117 -7.60 -2.10 -20.98
C PHE A 117 -8.85 -2.60 -21.70
N GLY A 118 -9.24 -1.97 -22.82
CA GLY A 118 -10.44 -2.35 -23.59
C GLY A 118 -11.77 -2.01 -22.88
N LEU A 119 -11.76 -1.01 -22.00
CA LEU A 119 -12.90 -0.56 -21.20
C LEU A 119 -13.55 0.69 -21.81
N PRO A 120 -14.84 0.95 -21.58
CA PRO A 120 -15.51 2.15 -22.05
C PRO A 120 -15.06 3.39 -21.24
N PRO A 121 -14.57 4.47 -21.90
CA PRO A 121 -14.10 5.68 -21.21
C PRO A 121 -15.24 6.63 -20.80
N GLU A 122 -16.42 6.50 -21.40
CA GLU A 122 -17.56 7.41 -21.21
C GLU A 122 -18.16 7.40 -19.79
N GLU A 123 -17.94 6.33 -19.03
CA GLU A 123 -18.41 6.17 -17.65
C GLU A 123 -17.32 6.42 -16.59
N ALA A 124 -16.19 7.02 -16.97
CA ALA A 124 -15.04 7.22 -16.06
C ALA A 124 -15.39 7.94 -14.75
N GLU A 125 -16.24 8.97 -14.80
CA GLU A 125 -16.69 9.69 -13.59
C GLU A 125 -17.48 8.77 -12.64
N ARG A 126 -18.37 7.95 -13.19
CA ARG A 126 -19.15 6.96 -12.43
C ARG A 126 -18.24 5.93 -11.76
N TRP A 127 -17.20 5.46 -12.45
CA TRP A 127 -16.26 4.50 -11.90
C TRP A 127 -15.38 5.09 -10.80
N VAL A 128 -15.00 6.37 -10.93
CA VAL A 128 -14.31 7.08 -9.86
C VAL A 128 -15.21 7.27 -8.64
N GLU A 129 -16.49 7.59 -8.82
CA GLU A 129 -17.43 7.68 -7.70
C GLU A 129 -17.60 6.32 -6.99
N ALA A 130 -17.71 5.23 -7.75
CA ALA A 130 -17.76 3.87 -7.18
C ALA A 130 -16.49 3.52 -6.40
N SER A 131 -15.32 3.90 -6.94
CA SER A 131 -14.02 3.77 -6.27
C SER A 131 -13.97 4.58 -4.97
N ASP A 132 -14.49 5.80 -4.95
CA ASP A 132 -14.55 6.64 -3.76
C ASP A 132 -15.42 6.04 -2.67
N GLN A 133 -16.60 5.53 -3.05
CA GLN A 133 -17.49 4.84 -2.12
C GLN A 133 -16.84 3.57 -1.54
N TYR A 134 -16.10 2.83 -2.37
CA TYR A 134 -15.38 1.64 -1.93
C TYR A 134 -14.23 2.00 -0.96
N LEU A 135 -13.41 2.98 -1.32
CA LEU A 135 -12.31 3.43 -0.47
C LEU A 135 -12.81 4.06 0.83
N ALA A 136 -13.93 4.79 0.81
CA ALA A 136 -14.57 5.30 2.01
C ALA A 136 -15.06 4.16 2.94
N ARG A 137 -15.47 3.01 2.39
CA ARG A 137 -15.77 1.81 3.20
C ARG A 137 -14.53 1.18 3.82
N LEU A 138 -13.40 1.24 3.13
CA LEU A 138 -12.11 0.75 3.64
C LEU A 138 -11.50 1.71 4.68
N ASP A 139 -11.81 3.01 4.59
CA ASP A 139 -11.34 4.08 5.48
C ASP A 139 -12.23 4.25 6.74
N LEU A 140 -13.27 3.44 6.92
CA LEU A 140 -14.18 3.48 8.07
C LEU A 140 -13.68 2.66 9.28
N PRO A 141 -13.60 3.22 10.50
CA PRO A 141 -13.72 2.41 11.71
C PRO A 141 -15.15 1.84 11.83
N PRO A 142 -15.33 0.67 12.47
CA PRO A 142 -16.55 -0.14 12.36
C PRO A 142 -17.80 0.60 12.87
N VAL A 143 -18.94 0.27 12.27
CA VAL A 143 -20.27 0.55 12.82
C VAL A 143 -20.29 0.11 14.29
N LYS A 144 -20.31 1.06 15.22
CA LYS A 144 -20.75 0.78 16.60
C LYS A 144 -22.27 0.71 16.58
N ASP A 145 -22.79 -0.48 16.28
CA ASP A 145 -24.15 -0.81 16.68
C ASP A 145 -24.38 -2.33 16.76
N ARG A 146 -23.96 -2.92 17.88
CA ARG A 146 -24.79 -3.80 18.74
C ARG A 146 -23.98 -4.18 19.99
N PRO A 147 -24.57 -4.12 21.20
CA PRO A 147 -25.51 -5.16 21.61
C PRO A 147 -26.68 -4.65 22.47
N GLU A 148 -27.92 -5.04 22.15
CA GLU A 148 -28.92 -5.29 23.20
C GLU A 148 -29.54 -6.66 22.92
N PRO A 149 -29.10 -7.67 23.67
CA PRO A 149 -30.05 -8.40 24.54
C PRO A 149 -29.40 -8.70 25.92
N PRO A 150 -30.14 -9.14 26.96
CA PRO A 150 -31.54 -9.59 27.00
C PRO A 150 -32.42 -8.85 28.03
N ASP A 151 -33.70 -8.66 27.70
CA ASP A 151 -34.72 -8.46 28.72
C ASP A 151 -34.86 -9.75 29.53
N THR A 152 -34.47 -9.68 30.80
CA THR A 152 -34.59 -10.77 31.76
C THR A 152 -36.01 -10.70 32.34
N GLY A 153 -36.94 -11.39 31.69
CA GLY A 153 -38.29 -11.66 32.20
C GLY A 153 -38.34 -12.97 32.99
#